data_AF-A0A3P6RCS1-F1
#
_entry.id   AF-A0A3P6RCS1-F1
#
_cell.length_a   1.000
_cell.length_b   1.000
_cell.length_c   1.000
_cell.angle_alpha   90.00
_cell.angle_beta   90.00
_cell.angle_gamma   90.00
#
_symmetry.space_group_name_H-M   'P 1'
#
loop_
_entity.id
_entity.type
_entity.pdbx_description
1 polymer ?
#
loop_
_entity_poly.entity_id
_entity_poly.type
_entity_poly.pdbx_seq_one_letter_code
_entity_poly.pdbx_strand_id
1 'polypeptide(L)'
;MSLHPKYRTVFCQTIDQLFYGRGPLAICERHYIALMAASRHRCHFLMDLHTREFERTGGKREWLKGLVNAPKKIQNLDALSTVLAHQPWSTTVDHLTADRPPME
;
A
#
# COMPACT_ATOMS: atom_id res chain seq x y z
N MET A 1 -5.81 12.34 -17.22
CA MET A 1 -4.79 11.61 -18.02
C MET A 1 -5.17 11.42 -19.50
N SER A 2 -6.40 11.73 -19.91
CA SER A 2 -6.85 11.64 -21.32
C SER A 2 -6.07 12.52 -22.30
N LEU A 3 -5.51 13.65 -21.81
CA LEU A 3 -4.72 14.59 -22.60
C LEU A 3 -3.37 14.05 -23.09
N HIS A 4 -2.85 12.96 -22.48
CA HIS A 4 -1.57 12.36 -22.85
C HIS A 4 -1.73 10.84 -23.05
N PRO A 5 -2.18 10.38 -24.24
CA PRO A 5 -2.55 8.99 -24.48
C PRO A 5 -1.42 7.99 -24.20
N LYS A 6 -0.18 8.31 -24.62
CA LYS A 6 0.98 7.44 -24.39
C LYS A 6 1.25 7.23 -22.89
N TYR A 7 1.19 8.30 -22.10
CA TYR A 7 1.37 8.22 -20.66
C TYR A 7 0.21 7.47 -19.98
N ARG A 8 -1.03 7.72 -20.42
CA ARG A 8 -2.21 7.01 -19.91
C ARG A 8 -2.08 5.50 -20.10
N THR A 9 -1.62 5.03 -21.25
CA THR A 9 -1.46 3.59 -21.50
C THR A 9 -0.52 2.95 -20.48
N VAL A 10 0.68 3.51 -20.30
CA VAL A 10 1.67 2.99 -19.35
C VAL A 10 1.13 3.06 -17.92
N PHE A 11 0.52 4.18 -17.53
CA PHE A 11 -0.08 4.33 -16.21
C PHE A 11 -1.15 3.26 -15.93
N CYS A 12 -2.10 3.06 -16.85
CA CYS A 12 -3.17 2.10 -16.67
C CYS A 12 -2.61 0.67 -16.58
N GLN A 13 -1.64 0.31 -17.41
CA GLN A 13 -0.97 -0.99 -17.34
C GLN A 13 -0.27 -1.21 -15.99
N THR A 14 0.48 -0.21 -15.52
CA THR A 14 1.18 -0.29 -14.24
C THR A 14 0.21 -0.43 -13.07
N ILE A 15 -0.85 0.36 -13.03
CA ILE A 15 -1.87 0.30 -11.95
C ILE A 15 -2.60 -1.04 -11.97
N ASP A 16 -2.97 -1.54 -13.15
CA ASP A 16 -3.64 -2.84 -13.28
C ASP A 16 -2.76 -3.99 -12.79
N GLN A 17 -1.48 -4.01 -13.19
CA GLN A 17 -0.53 -5.01 -12.70
C GLN A 17 -0.28 -4.90 -11.19
N LEU A 18 -0.15 -3.68 -10.67
CA LEU A 18 0.11 -3.43 -9.25
C LEU A 18 -1.02 -3.99 -8.38
N PHE A 19 -2.29 -3.73 -8.72
CA PHE A 19 -3.42 -4.12 -7.87
C PHE A 19 -4.02 -5.48 -8.22
N TYR A 20 -4.08 -5.85 -9.50
CA TYR A 20 -4.80 -7.04 -9.98
C TYR A 20 -3.91 -8.06 -10.69
N GLY A 21 -2.65 -7.71 -10.97
CA GLY A 21 -1.67 -8.63 -11.53
C GLY A 21 -1.30 -9.75 -10.56
N ARG A 22 -0.80 -10.86 -11.12
CA ARG A 22 -0.27 -11.98 -10.32
C ARG A 22 0.88 -11.51 -9.43
N GLY A 23 0.88 -11.92 -8.17
CA GLY A 23 1.92 -11.51 -7.23
C GLY A 23 1.75 -12.16 -5.86
N PRO A 24 2.73 -11.97 -4.97
CA PRO A 24 2.80 -12.66 -3.67
C PRO A 24 1.81 -12.13 -2.63
N LEU A 25 1.25 -10.93 -2.84
CA LEU A 25 0.27 -10.30 -1.94
C LEU A 25 -1.15 -10.49 -2.47
N ALA A 26 -2.09 -10.75 -1.57
CA ALA A 26 -3.50 -10.78 -1.91
C ALA A 26 -3.99 -9.39 -2.35
N ILE A 27 -4.98 -9.34 -3.24
CA ILE A 27 -5.46 -8.06 -3.83
C ILE A 27 -5.92 -7.09 -2.74
N CYS A 28 -6.64 -7.56 -1.73
CA CYS A 28 -7.08 -6.73 -0.61
C CYS A 28 -5.89 -6.14 0.17
N GLU A 29 -4.87 -6.93 0.48
CA GLU A 29 -3.67 -6.43 1.17
C GLU A 29 -2.99 -5.29 0.40
N ARG A 30 -2.94 -5.38 -0.94
CA ARG A 30 -2.39 -4.32 -1.79
C ARG A 30 -3.18 -3.02 -1.68
N HIS A 31 -4.51 -3.11 -1.66
CA HIS A 31 -5.37 -1.93 -1.44
C HIS A 31 -5.21 -1.36 -0.03
N TYR A 32 -5.01 -2.19 1.00
CA TYR A 32 -4.74 -1.69 2.34
C TYR A 32 -3.39 -0.96 2.43
N ILE A 33 -2.34 -1.48 1.79
CA ILE A 33 -1.04 -0.80 1.70
C ILE A 33 -1.18 0.55 0.97
N ALA A 34 -1.96 0.59 -0.11
CA ALA A 34 -2.21 1.84 -0.83
C ALA A 34 -3.02 2.85 0.01
N LEU A 35 -3.98 2.39 0.82
CA LEU A 35 -4.69 3.21 1.80
C LEU A 35 -3.71 3.80 2.86
N MET A 36 -2.81 2.98 3.39
CA MET A 36 -1.74 3.44 4.31
C MET A 36 -0.89 4.53 3.66
N ALA A 37 -0.42 4.32 2.43
CA ALA A 37 0.38 5.32 1.71
C ALA A 37 -0.42 6.62 1.45
N ALA A 38 -1.68 6.53 1.01
CA ALA A 38 -2.54 7.69 0.76
C ALA A 38 -2.81 8.52 2.03
N SER A 39 -2.94 7.83 3.18
CA SER A 39 -3.19 8.47 4.48
C SER A 39 -2.06 9.41 4.91
N ARG A 40 -0.80 9.16 4.48
CA ARG A 40 0.37 9.99 4.81
C ARG A 40 0.22 11.44 4.38
N HIS A 41 -0.49 11.66 3.29
CA HIS A 41 -0.77 13.00 2.76
C HIS A 41 -2.24 13.38 2.89
N ARG A 42 -3.05 12.62 3.65
CA ARG A 42 -4.50 12.82 3.80
C ARG A 42 -5.21 12.96 2.44
N CYS A 43 -4.82 12.13 1.47
CA CYS A 43 -5.42 12.14 0.15
C CYS A 43 -6.78 11.44 0.19
N HIS A 44 -7.83 12.16 0.61
CA HIS A 44 -9.18 11.61 0.80
C HIS A 44 -9.69 10.82 -0.41
N PHE A 45 -9.45 11.32 -1.62
CA PHE A 45 -9.84 10.63 -2.85
C PHE A 45 -9.25 9.21 -2.94
N LEU A 46 -7.94 9.07 -2.71
CA LEU A 46 -7.27 7.77 -2.76
C LEU A 46 -7.60 6.91 -1.54
N MET A 47 -7.79 7.53 -0.38
CA MET A 47 -8.24 6.82 0.82
C MET A 47 -9.61 6.17 0.58
N ASP A 48 -10.60 6.94 0.12
CA ASP A 48 -11.95 6.42 -0.16
C ASP A 48 -11.94 5.35 -1.25
N LEU A 49 -11.16 5.57 -2.31
CA LEU A 49 -10.98 4.58 -3.39
C LEU A 49 -10.45 3.26 -2.82
N HIS A 50 -9.35 3.30 -2.06
CA HIS A 50 -8.69 2.10 -1.59
C HIS A 50 -9.43 1.43 -0.42
N THR A 51 -10.16 2.17 0.40
CA THR A 51 -11.10 1.60 1.38
C THR A 51 -12.18 0.78 0.69
N ARG A 52 -12.82 1.33 -0.35
CA ARG A 52 -13.86 0.62 -1.12
C ARG A 52 -13.31 -0.62 -1.81
N GLU A 53 -12.15 -0.51 -2.46
CA GLU A 53 -11.52 -1.63 -3.15
C GLU A 53 -11.02 -2.72 -2.19
N PHE A 54 -10.52 -2.34 -1.01
CA PHE A 54 -10.17 -3.28 0.05
C PHE A 54 -11.38 -4.12 0.48
N GLU A 55 -12.52 -3.49 0.76
CA GLU A 55 -13.75 -4.20 1.11
C GLU A 55 -14.25 -5.07 -0.06
N ARG A 56 -14.28 -4.53 -1.28
CA ARG A 56 -14.73 -5.23 -2.50
C ARG A 56 -13.94 -6.51 -2.76
N THR A 57 -12.66 -6.54 -2.40
CA THR A 57 -11.74 -7.65 -2.66
C THR A 57 -11.59 -8.61 -1.48
N GLY A 58 -12.49 -8.54 -0.50
CA GLY A 58 -12.56 -9.48 0.62
C GLY A 58 -11.72 -9.09 1.84
N GLY A 59 -11.30 -7.82 1.93
CA GLY A 59 -10.62 -7.27 3.09
C GLY A 59 -11.49 -7.28 4.35
N LYS A 60 -10.89 -7.64 5.49
CA LYS A 60 -11.57 -7.65 6.80
C LYS A 60 -11.79 -6.23 7.31
N ARG A 61 -13.05 -5.85 7.53
CA ARG A 61 -13.44 -4.48 7.94
C ARG A 61 -12.80 -4.05 9.26
N GLU A 62 -12.39 -4.99 10.10
CA GLU A 62 -11.65 -4.74 11.34
C GLU A 62 -10.36 -3.96 11.08
N TRP A 63 -9.68 -4.19 9.95
CA TRP A 63 -8.44 -3.48 9.61
C TRP A 63 -8.68 -1.99 9.38
N LEU A 64 -9.88 -1.60 8.95
CA LEU A 64 -10.25 -0.21 8.71
C LEU A 64 -10.46 0.58 10.01
N LYS A 65 -10.56 -0.10 11.16
CA LYS A 65 -10.62 0.55 12.48
C LYS A 65 -9.25 1.10 12.93
N GLY A 66 -8.19 0.79 12.19
CA GLY A 66 -6.84 1.28 12.43
C GLY A 66 -5.78 0.20 12.23
N LEU A 67 -4.55 0.65 11.99
CA LEU A 67 -3.40 -0.20 11.65
C LEU A 67 -3.13 -1.34 12.64
N VAL A 68 -3.41 -1.12 13.93
CA VAL A 68 -3.26 -2.13 14.99
C VAL A 68 -4.05 -3.42 14.73
N ASN A 69 -5.13 -3.35 13.94
CA ASN A 69 -5.98 -4.48 13.60
C ASN A 69 -5.49 -5.26 12.36
N ALA A 70 -4.49 -4.74 11.64
CA ALA A 70 -3.87 -5.43 10.51
C ALA A 70 -2.78 -6.42 11.01
N PRO A 71 -2.39 -7.44 10.24
CA PRO A 71 -1.30 -8.35 10.56
C PRO A 71 0.00 -7.63 10.79
N LYS A 72 0.85 -8.17 11.67
CA LYS A 72 2.13 -7.55 12.03
C LYS A 72 3.00 -7.21 10.82
N LYS A 73 3.00 -8.09 9.82
CA LYS A 73 3.68 -7.87 8.53
C LYS A 73 3.29 -6.55 7.86
N ILE A 74 2.00 -6.22 7.83
CA ILE A 74 1.50 -4.97 7.24
C ILE A 74 1.81 -3.78 8.16
N GLN A 75 1.70 -3.96 9.48
CA GLN A 75 2.08 -2.91 10.44
C GLN A 75 3.55 -2.51 10.33
N ASN A 76 4.44 -3.47 10.06
CA ASN A 76 5.88 -3.23 9.91
C ASN A 76 6.18 -2.34 8.69
N LEU A 77 5.36 -2.38 7.65
CA LEU A 77 5.50 -1.50 6.47
C LEU A 77 5.21 -0.03 6.77
N ASP A 78 4.57 0.28 7.90
CA ASP A 78 4.16 1.64 8.24
C ASP A 78 5.35 2.58 8.45
N ALA A 79 6.38 2.10 9.14
CA ALA A 79 7.61 2.85 9.35
C ALA A 79 8.29 3.17 8.01
N LEU A 80 8.42 2.18 7.13
CA LEU A 80 8.98 2.36 5.80
C LEU A 80 8.12 3.31 4.95
N SER A 81 6.79 3.17 4.98
CA SER A 81 5.86 4.04 4.27
C SER A 81 6.00 5.50 4.72
N THR A 82 6.22 5.74 6.01
CA THR A 82 6.46 7.08 6.57
C THR A 82 7.72 7.71 5.98
N VAL A 83 8.83 6.97 6.00
CA VAL A 83 10.12 7.46 5.50
C VAL A 83 10.03 7.74 4.01
N LEU A 84 9.47 6.83 3.22
CA LEU A 84 9.32 7.03 1.77
C LEU A 84 8.45 8.25 1.43
N ALA A 85 7.41 8.53 2.22
CA ALA A 85 6.49 9.64 1.97
C ALA A 85 7.08 11.03 2.30
N HIS A 86 8.05 11.10 3.21
CA HIS A 86 8.50 12.39 3.76
C HIS A 86 10.00 12.64 3.63
N GLN A 87 10.83 11.61 3.78
CA GLN A 87 12.29 11.70 3.75
C GLN A 87 12.89 10.42 3.14
N PRO A 88 12.66 10.14 1.84
CA PRO A 88 13.08 8.89 1.23
C PRO A 88 14.61 8.66 1.30
N TRP A 89 15.41 9.73 1.36
CA TRP A 89 16.86 9.67 1.55
C TRP A 89 17.30 9.14 2.91
N SER A 90 16.43 9.14 3.93
CA SER A 90 16.72 8.62 5.27
C SER A 90 16.46 7.10 5.40
N THR A 91 16.20 6.39 4.30
CA THR A 91 15.91 4.95 4.32
C THR A 91 17.15 4.14 4.71
N THR A 92 17.07 3.38 5.79
CA THR A 92 18.11 2.46 6.27
C THR A 92 17.72 0.98 6.11
N VAL A 93 18.71 0.09 6.27
CA VAL A 93 18.50 -1.37 6.24
C VAL A 93 17.53 -1.83 7.34
N ASP A 94 17.48 -1.14 8.48
CA ASP A 94 16.60 -1.48 9.60
C ASP A 94 15.11 -1.39 9.21
N HIS A 95 14.75 -0.46 8.32
CA HIS A 95 13.39 -0.40 7.78
C HIS A 95 13.03 -1.58 6.87
N LEU A 96 14.02 -2.29 6.35
CA LEU A 96 13.86 -3.45 5.47
C LEU A 96 13.95 -4.78 6.24
N THR A 97 14.70 -4.82 7.35
CA THR A 97 14.94 -6.03 8.14
C THR A 97 13.95 -6.21 9.29
N ALA A 98 13.14 -5.21 9.63
CA ALA A 98 12.10 -5.31 10.65
C ALA A 98 11.09 -6.46 10.43
N ASP A 99 11.01 -7.01 9.21
CA ASP A 99 10.13 -8.11 8.83
C ASP A 99 10.82 -9.48 8.78
N ARG A 100 12.14 -9.56 9.06
CA ARG A 100 12.89 -10.81 9.05
C ARG A 100 12.84 -11.48 10.43
N PRO A 101 12.40 -12.74 10.55
CA PRO A 101 12.56 -13.48 11.80
C PRO A 101 14.06 -13.60 12.14
N PRO A 102 14.45 -13.68 13.43
CA PRO A 102 15.84 -13.94 13.79
C PRO A 102 16.28 -15.24 13.11
N MET A 103 17.44 -15.21 12.46
CA MET A 103 18.03 -16.43 11.90
C MET A 103 18.58 -17.25 13.07
N GLU A 104 17.95 -18.38 13.36
CA GLU A 104 18.57 -19.50 14.06
C GLU A 104 19.46 -20.30 13.11
#